data_AF-A0AAX1MXU7-F1
#
_entry.id   AF-A0AAX1MXU7-F1
#
_cell.length_a   1.000
_cell.length_b   1.000
_cell.length_c   1.000
_cell.angle_alpha   90.00
_cell.angle_beta   90.00
_cell.angle_gamma   90.00
#
_symmetry.space_group_name_H-M   'P 1'
#
loop_
_entity.id
_entity.type
_entity.pdbx_description
1 polymer ?
#
loop_
_entity_poly.entity_id
_entity_poly.type
_entity_poly.pdbx_seq_one_letter_code
_entity_poly.pdbx_strand_id
1 'polypeptide(L)'
;MEFLREKTVNFSLRIIKLTHFLNKKNEYILSKQILRSATSIGANLAESKYAESKADLIHKYHISLKEANETDYWLELIYKAEYISEKQYKSLIKDHHEIRKILVTSLIKMKKLRNQKSYS
;
A
#
# COMPACT_ATOMS: atom_id res chain seq x y z
N MET A 1 14.77 2.73 -2.36
CA MET A 1 13.89 1.90 -3.22
C MET A 1 13.72 0.52 -2.62
N GLU A 2 14.81 -0.19 -2.34
CA GLU A 2 14.79 -1.56 -1.78
C GLU A 2 14.08 -1.68 -0.43
N PHE A 3 14.32 -0.74 0.48
CA PHE A 3 13.63 -0.69 1.78
C PHE A 3 12.10 -0.58 1.70
N LEU A 4 11.57 0.25 0.79
CA LEU A 4 10.12 0.39 0.62
C LEU A 4 9.52 -0.89 0.04
N ARG A 5 10.22 -1.51 -0.92
CA ARG A 5 9.82 -2.79 -1.51
C ARG A 5 9.76 -3.89 -0.45
N GLU A 6 10.75 -3.98 0.42
CA GLU A 6 10.75 -4.96 1.50
C GLU A 6 9.54 -4.78 2.43
N LYS A 7 9.25 -3.53 2.83
CA LYS A 7 8.05 -3.22 3.64
C LYS A 7 6.75 -3.62 2.95
N THR A 8 6.59 -3.32 1.66
CA THR A 8 5.36 -3.67 0.94
C THR A 8 5.21 -5.17 0.73
N VAL A 9 6.31 -5.92 0.55
CA VAL A 9 6.30 -7.39 0.52
C VAL A 9 5.87 -7.96 1.87
N ASN A 10 6.50 -7.51 2.97
CA ASN A 10 6.17 -7.98 4.31
C ASN A 10 4.71 -7.67 4.67
N PHE A 11 4.24 -6.46 4.37
CA PHE A 11 2.84 -6.09 4.57
C PHE A 11 1.89 -6.94 3.71
N SER A 12 2.23 -7.19 2.44
CA SER A 12 1.44 -8.06 1.56
C SER A 12 1.30 -9.49 2.13
N LEU A 13 2.39 -10.06 2.65
CA LEU A 13 2.36 -11.37 3.32
C LEU A 13 1.45 -11.37 4.55
N ARG A 14 1.43 -10.28 5.33
CA ARG A 14 0.50 -10.13 6.46
C ARG A 14 -0.95 -10.05 6.00
N ILE A 15 -1.23 -9.34 4.91
CA ILE A 15 -2.58 -9.27 4.34
C ILE A 15 -3.02 -10.61 3.77
N ILE A 16 -2.14 -11.37 3.11
CA ILE A 16 -2.45 -12.75 2.70
C ILE A 16 -2.86 -13.60 3.90
N LYS A 17 -2.12 -13.53 5.01
CA LYS A 17 -2.49 -14.24 6.26
C LYS A 17 -3.82 -13.76 6.83
N LEU A 18 -4.09 -12.44 6.81
CA LEU A 18 -5.39 -11.90 7.20
C LEU A 18 -6.52 -12.46 6.33
N THR A 19 -6.32 -12.55 5.02
CA THR A 19 -7.37 -13.04 4.10
C THR A 19 -7.68 -14.51 4.35
N HIS A 20 -6.67 -15.34 4.64
CA HIS A 20 -6.88 -16.73 5.04
C HIS A 20 -7.65 -16.83 6.36
N PHE A 21 -7.38 -15.92 7.31
CA PHE A 21 -8.10 -15.85 8.56
C PHE A 21 -9.58 -15.43 8.37
N LEU A 22 -9.85 -14.44 7.51
CA LEU A 22 -11.21 -14.01 7.17
C LEU A 22 -12.00 -15.10 6.44
N ASN A 23 -11.37 -15.79 5.49
CA ASN A 23 -11.99 -16.89 4.76
C ASN A 23 -12.37 -18.07 5.69
N LYS A 24 -11.60 -18.33 6.76
CA LYS A 24 -11.97 -19.31 7.80
C LYS A 24 -13.20 -18.90 8.62
N LYS A 25 -13.55 -17.61 8.60
CA LYS A 25 -14.78 -17.05 9.17
C LYS A 25 -15.90 -16.88 8.14
N ASN A 26 -15.77 -17.50 6.96
CA ASN A 26 -16.69 -17.37 5.83
C ASN A 26 -16.87 -15.93 5.31
N GLU A 27 -15.85 -15.09 5.48
CA GLU A 27 -15.82 -13.73 4.91
C GLU A 27 -14.94 -13.74 3.65
N TYR A 28 -15.54 -13.49 2.49
CA TYR A 28 -14.90 -13.61 1.17
C TYR A 28 -14.88 -12.33 0.34
N ILE A 29 -15.67 -11.32 0.74
CA ILE A 29 -15.88 -10.10 -0.03
C ILE A 29 -14.84 -9.07 0.38
N LEU A 30 -14.78 -8.72 1.67
CA LEU A 30 -13.80 -7.79 2.22
C LEU A 30 -12.38 -8.36 2.10
N SER A 31 -12.21 -9.67 2.33
CA SER A 31 -10.94 -10.37 2.18
C SER A 31 -10.40 -10.25 0.75
N LYS A 32 -11.25 -10.40 -0.26
CA LYS A 32 -10.85 -10.20 -1.66
C LYS A 32 -10.49 -8.75 -1.96
N GLN A 33 -11.27 -7.80 -1.45
CA GLN A 33 -11.03 -6.37 -1.67
C GLN A 33 -9.69 -5.91 -1.06
N ILE A 34 -9.45 -6.21 0.22
CA ILE A 34 -8.20 -5.84 0.89
C ILE A 34 -6.98 -6.56 0.31
N LEU A 35 -7.12 -7.83 -0.10
CA LEU A 35 -6.02 -8.56 -0.73
C LEU A 35 -5.56 -7.84 -2.00
N ARG A 36 -6.52 -7.47 -2.85
CA ARG A 36 -6.23 -6.80 -4.11
C ARG A 36 -5.58 -5.45 -3.87
N SER A 37 -6.17 -4.58 -3.05
CA SER A 37 -5.64 -3.24 -2.84
C SER A 37 -4.25 -3.28 -2.19
N ALA A 38 -4.07 -4.08 -1.13
CA ALA A 38 -2.81 -4.10 -0.40
C ALA A 38 -1.63 -4.65 -1.22
N THR A 39 -1.86 -5.72 -1.98
CA THR A 39 -0.81 -6.32 -2.83
C THR A 39 -0.50 -5.44 -4.05
N SER A 40 -1.48 -4.68 -4.54
CA SER A 40 -1.29 -3.73 -5.64
C SER A 40 -0.36 -2.57 -5.30
N ILE A 41 -0.21 -2.21 -4.02
CA ILE A 41 0.80 -1.22 -3.57
C ILE A 41 2.21 -1.71 -3.94
N GLY A 42 2.54 -2.95 -3.58
CA GLY A 42 3.84 -3.54 -3.87
C GLY A 42 4.06 -3.81 -5.36
N ALA A 43 3.02 -4.25 -6.07
CA ALA A 43 3.07 -4.52 -7.50
C ALA A 43 3.40 -3.26 -8.32
N ASN A 44 2.68 -2.16 -8.08
CA ASN A 44 2.93 -0.89 -8.78
C ASN A 44 4.33 -0.33 -8.48
N LEU A 45 4.83 -0.50 -7.26
CA LEU A 45 6.21 -0.13 -6.91
C LEU A 45 7.24 -1.01 -7.63
N ALA A 46 6.98 -2.30 -7.80
CA ALA A 46 7.87 -3.20 -8.53
C ALA A 46 7.93 -2.82 -10.02
N GLU A 47 6.79 -2.50 -10.64
CA GLU A 47 6.72 -1.99 -12.02
C GLU A 47 7.48 -0.67 -12.16
N SER A 48 7.41 0.21 -11.16
CA SER A 48 8.09 1.51 -11.20
C SER A 48 9.62 1.42 -11.34
N LYS A 49 10.23 0.26 -11.02
CA LYS A 49 11.66 0.00 -11.26
C LYS A 49 12.04 0.06 -12.74
N TYR A 50 11.09 -0.28 -13.61
CA TYR A 50 11.25 -0.29 -15.06
C TYR A 50 10.52 0.88 -15.73
N ALA A 51 10.23 1.95 -14.98
CA ALA A 51 9.54 3.11 -15.52
C ALA A 51 10.33 3.78 -16.65
N GLU A 52 9.65 4.10 -17.75
CA GLU A 52 10.27 4.63 -18.97
C GLU A 52 10.60 6.13 -18.85
N SER A 53 10.00 6.81 -17.87
CA SER A 53 10.22 8.22 -17.61
C SER A 53 10.00 8.59 -16.14
N LYS A 54 10.45 9.79 -15.75
CA LYS A 54 10.12 10.35 -14.43
C LYS A 54 8.62 10.56 -14.24
N ALA A 55 7.89 10.89 -15.30
CA ALA A 55 6.44 11.08 -15.22
C ALA A 55 5.74 9.74 -14.95
N ASP A 56 6.16 8.69 -15.64
CA ASP A 56 5.67 7.31 -15.42
C ASP A 56 6.01 6.81 -14.01
N LEU A 57 7.25 7.01 -13.54
CA LEU A 57 7.64 6.71 -12.16
C LEU A 57 6.72 7.39 -11.13
N ILE A 58 6.46 8.69 -11.28
CA ILE A 58 5.56 9.46 -10.39
C ILE A 58 4.12 8.92 -10.49
N HIS A 59 3.66 8.56 -11.69
CA HIS A 59 2.34 7.98 -11.90
C HIS A 59 2.17 6.64 -11.17
N LYS A 60 3.12 5.71 -11.30
CA LYS A 60 3.10 4.42 -10.57
C LYS A 60 3.10 4.59 -9.04
N TYR A 61 3.82 5.59 -8.53
CA TYR A 61 3.78 5.95 -7.10
C TYR A 61 2.43 6.53 -6.68
N HIS A 62 1.78 7.31 -7.55
CA HIS A 62 0.43 7.81 -7.30
C HIS A 62 -0.60 6.68 -7.28
N ILE A 63 -0.50 5.69 -8.17
CA ILE A 63 -1.33 4.48 -8.11
C ILE A 63 -1.09 3.75 -6.79
N SER A 64 0.17 3.51 -6.41
CA SER A 64 0.50 2.86 -5.13
C SER A 64 -0.10 3.59 -3.92
N LEU A 65 -0.14 4.93 -3.95
CA LEU A 65 -0.77 5.74 -2.90
C LEU A 65 -2.29 5.63 -2.90
N LYS A 66 -2.94 5.53 -4.08
CA LYS A 66 -4.37 5.27 -4.20
C LYS A 66 -4.74 3.91 -3.60
N GLU A 67 -3.99 2.87 -3.97
CA GLU A 67 -4.15 1.50 -3.44
C GLU A 67 -3.92 1.45 -1.92
N ALA A 68 -2.98 2.27 -1.42
CA ALA A 68 -2.79 2.42 0.01
C ALA A 68 -4.02 3.01 0.69
N ASN A 69 -4.61 4.08 0.14
CA ASN A 69 -5.82 4.68 0.70
C ASN A 69 -7.03 3.71 0.69
N GLU A 70 -7.19 2.92 -0.37
CA GLU A 70 -8.23 1.88 -0.43
C GLU A 70 -7.99 0.78 0.64
N THR A 71 -6.73 0.40 0.85
CA THR A 71 -6.37 -0.58 1.89
C THR A 71 -6.66 -0.09 3.30
N ASP A 72 -6.43 1.19 3.57
CA ASP A 72 -6.74 1.86 4.85
C ASP A 72 -8.23 1.71 5.19
N TYR A 73 -9.08 2.01 4.20
CA TYR A 73 -10.53 1.88 4.32
C TYR A 73 -10.98 0.43 4.60
N TRP A 74 -10.43 -0.54 3.88
CA TRP A 74 -10.77 -1.94 4.11
C TRP A 74 -10.30 -2.46 5.46
N LEU A 75 -9.13 -2.04 5.94
CA LEU A 75 -8.65 -2.38 7.28
C LEU A 75 -9.59 -1.83 8.37
N GLU A 76 -10.06 -0.60 8.20
CA GLU A 76 -11.01 0.03 9.12
C GLU A 76 -12.35 -0.72 9.12
N LEU A 77 -12.89 -1.08 7.95
CA LEU A 77 -14.13 -1.85 7.85
C LEU A 77 -14.01 -3.24 8.47
N ILE A 78 -12.92 -3.97 8.20
CA ILE A 78 -12.66 -5.29 8.78
C ILE A 78 -12.58 -5.22 10.30
N TYR A 79 -11.99 -4.15 10.84
CA TYR A 79 -11.95 -3.90 12.28
C TYR A 79 -13.33 -3.54 12.86
N LYS A 80 -14.04 -2.59 12.24
CA LYS A 80 -15.38 -2.15 12.70
C LYS A 80 -16.44 -3.23 12.58
N ALA A 81 -16.29 -4.17 11.66
CA ALA A 81 -17.11 -5.37 11.55
C ALA A 81 -16.66 -6.51 12.49
N GLU A 82 -15.75 -6.23 13.43
CA GLU A 82 -15.30 -7.13 14.49
C GLU A 82 -14.64 -8.44 14.02
N TYR A 83 -14.18 -8.48 12.77
CA TYR A 83 -13.47 -9.66 12.26
C TYR A 83 -12.13 -9.85 12.96
N ILE A 84 -11.45 -8.74 13.29
CA ILE A 84 -10.16 -8.69 13.98
C ILE A 84 -10.23 -7.84 15.25
N SER A 85 -9.41 -8.18 16.23
CA SER A 85 -9.26 -7.40 17.46
C SER A 85 -8.57 -6.05 17.22
N GLU A 86 -8.77 -5.11 18.14
CA GLU A 86 -8.08 -3.80 18.13
C GLU A 86 -6.56 -3.96 18.10
N LYS A 87 -6.01 -4.95 18.83
CA LYS A 87 -4.57 -5.26 18.82
C LYS A 87 -4.08 -5.67 17.42
N GLN A 88 -4.84 -6.50 16.72
CA GLN A 88 -4.52 -6.91 15.34
C GLN A 88 -4.63 -5.72 14.38
N TYR A 89 -5.70 -4.92 14.50
CA TYR A 89 -5.89 -3.71 13.69
C TYR A 89 -4.74 -2.72 13.88
N LYS A 90 -4.41 -2.35 15.13
CA LYS A 90 -3.29 -1.44 15.47
C LYS A 90 -1.95 -1.95 14.93
N SER A 91 -1.75 -3.27 14.92
CA SER A 91 -0.53 -3.87 14.36
C SER A 91 -0.46 -3.78 12.84
N LEU A 92 -1.59 -3.93 12.12
CA LEU A 92 -1.63 -3.83 10.66
C LEU A 92 -1.58 -2.38 10.17
N ILE A 93 -2.35 -1.50 10.82
CA ILE A 93 -2.45 -0.09 10.45
C ILE A 93 -1.12 0.65 10.66
N LYS A 94 -0.32 0.23 11.65
CA LYS A 94 1.02 0.78 11.90
C LYS A 94 1.94 0.55 10.69
N ASP A 95 2.02 -0.69 10.19
CA ASP A 95 2.82 -1.03 9.02
C ASP A 95 2.31 -0.30 7.77
N HIS A 96 0.98 -0.24 7.63
CA HIS A 96 0.32 0.46 6.53
C HIS A 96 0.66 1.96 6.50
N HIS A 97 0.53 2.65 7.64
CA HIS A 97 0.84 4.07 7.79
C HIS A 97 2.32 4.37 7.52
N GLU A 98 3.22 3.48 7.91
CA GLU A 98 4.64 3.63 7.59
C GLU A 98 4.88 3.61 6.08
N ILE A 99 4.30 2.64 5.36
CA ILE A 99 4.37 2.56 3.89
C ILE A 99 3.80 3.83 3.26
N ARG A 100 2.61 4.27 3.68
CA ARG A 100 1.94 5.48 3.18
C ARG A 100 2.80 6.73 3.39
N LYS A 101 3.43 6.88 4.56
CA LYS A 101 4.34 8.00 4.85
C LYS A 101 5.55 8.03 3.91
N ILE A 102 6.14 6.86 3.64
CA ILE A 102 7.28 6.75 2.72
C ILE A 102 6.85 7.07 1.28
N LEU A 103 5.68 6.59 0.84
CA LEU A 103 5.11 6.90 -0.48
C LEU A 103 4.93 8.40 -0.68
N VAL A 104 4.27 9.08 0.27
CA VAL A 104 4.04 10.53 0.22
C VAL A 104 5.36 11.30 0.19
N THR A 105 6.31 10.94 1.06
CA THR A 105 7.62 11.60 1.13
C THR A 105 8.40 11.43 -0.18
N SER A 106 8.34 10.23 -0.78
CA SER A 106 8.97 9.95 -2.08
C SER A 106 8.35 10.79 -3.19
N LEU A 107 7.01 10.89 -3.25
CA LEU A 107 6.29 11.70 -4.23
C LEU A 107 6.64 13.19 -4.13
N ILE A 108 6.67 13.74 -2.91
CA ILE A 108 7.05 15.15 -2.68
C ILE A 108 8.47 15.41 -3.19
N LYS A 109 9.42 14.52 -2.87
CA LYS A 109 10.81 14.63 -3.33
C LYS A 109 10.91 14.58 -4.85
N MET A 110 10.22 13.64 -5.50
CA MET A 110 10.24 13.51 -6.97
C MET A 110 9.64 14.74 -7.67
N LYS A 111 8.55 15.31 -7.15
CA LYS A 111 7.93 16.52 -7.70
C LYS A 111 8.85 17.75 -7.59
N LYS A 112 9.55 17.93 -6.45
CA LYS A 112 10.53 19.02 -6.29
C LYS A 112 11.67 18.93 -7.31
N LEU A 113 12.23 17.73 -7.50
CA LEU A 113 13.31 17.48 -8.47
C LEU A 113 12.88 17.63 -9.93
N ARG A 114 11.58 17.49 -10.23
CA ARG A 114 11.02 17.75 -11.56
C ARG A 114 10.99 19.25 -11.86
N ASN A 115 10.48 20.04 -10.93
CA ASN A 115 10.32 21.48 -11.11
C ASN A 115 11.67 22.22 -11.18
N GLN A 116 12.71 21.74 -10.50
CA GLN A 116 14.05 22.35 -10.57
C GLN A 116 14.74 22.21 -11.94
N LYS A 117 14.40 21.18 -12.74
CA LYS A 117 14.96 20.97 -14.09
C LYS A 117 14.19 21.70 -15.20
N SER A 118 13.04 22.30 -14.89
CA SER A 118 12.25 23.07 -15.85
C SER A 118 12.71 24.52 -15.98
N TYR A 119 13.65 24.96 -15.14
CA TYR A 119 14.22 26.31 -15.12
C TYR A 119 15.73 26.33 -15.41
N SER A 120 16.27 25.22 -15.94
CA SER A 120 17.65 25.08 -16.43
C SER A 120 17.63 24.70 -17.90
#